data_AF-A0AAW9KIE5-F1
#
_entry.id   AF-A0AAW9KIE5-F1
#
_cell.length_a   1.000
_cell.length_b   1.000
_cell.length_c   1.000
_cell.angle_alpha   90.00
_cell.angle_beta   90.00
_cell.angle_gamma   90.00
#
_symmetry.space_group_name_H-M   'P 1'
#
loop_
_entity.id
_entity.type
_entity.pdbx_description
1 polymer ?
#
loop_
_entity_poly.entity_id
_entity_poly.type
_entity_poly.pdbx_seq_one_letter_code
_entity_poly.pdbx_strand_id
1 'polypeptide(L)'
;VYAHLKSDEDTSNSKYQAMMNKVDSYMAEFASYTAYFVPEILSLDDELIRNIINGNEKLKMYNFMFEDILKEKPHILSKEQEELLASVSDCLDAPHSIHNMLTNADMKFGYIVDEDGEKVQLT
;
A
#
# COMPACT_ATOMS: atom_id res chain seq x y z
N VAL A 1 9.95 1.52 -8.67
CA VAL A 1 11.35 1.39 -8.16
C VAL A 1 12.29 2.43 -8.76
N TYR A 2 12.65 2.40 -10.05
CA TYR A 2 13.62 3.37 -10.60
C TYR A 2 13.22 4.84 -10.39
N ALA A 3 11.98 5.21 -10.76
CA ALA A 3 11.49 6.59 -10.60
C ALA A 3 11.44 7.01 -9.12
N HIS A 4 11.05 6.10 -8.22
CA HIS A 4 11.08 6.28 -6.76
C HIS A 4 12.51 6.60 -6.30
N LEU A 5 13.48 5.72 -6.58
CA LEU A 5 14.87 5.93 -6.16
C LEU A 5 15.49 7.21 -6.73
N LYS A 6 15.17 7.58 -7.98
CA LYS A 6 15.65 8.83 -8.57
C LYS A 6 15.01 10.08 -7.98
N SER A 7 13.76 9.98 -7.53
CA SER A 7 13.08 11.06 -6.82
C SER A 7 13.61 11.22 -5.39
N ASP A 8 13.95 10.12 -4.72
CA ASP A 8 14.47 10.13 -3.35
C ASP A 8 15.91 10.66 -3.25
N GLU A 9 16.72 10.52 -4.32
CA GLU A 9 18.08 11.09 -4.40
C GLU A 9 18.08 12.62 -4.22
N ASP A 10 17.09 13.31 -4.77
CA ASP A 10 16.89 14.75 -4.63
C ASP A 10 15.40 15.07 -4.82
N THR A 11 14.70 15.15 -3.69
CA THR A 11 13.25 15.41 -3.65
C THR A 11 12.89 16.82 -4.11
N SER A 12 13.85 17.71 -4.40
CA SER A 12 13.60 19.03 -4.99
C SER A 12 13.65 19.02 -6.53
N ASN A 13 14.10 17.92 -7.14
CA ASN A 13 14.29 17.82 -8.58
C ASN A 13 12.96 17.57 -9.32
N SER A 14 12.41 18.64 -9.90
CA SER A 14 11.11 18.62 -10.59
C SER A 14 11.01 17.61 -11.74
N LYS A 15 12.13 17.25 -12.39
CA LYS A 15 12.15 16.24 -13.46
C LYS A 15 11.81 14.84 -12.92
N TYR A 16 12.40 14.46 -11.79
CA TYR A 16 12.20 13.14 -11.20
C TYR A 16 10.88 13.06 -10.43
N GLN A 17 10.45 14.16 -9.80
CA GLN A 17 9.08 14.28 -9.27
C GLN A 17 8.03 14.07 -10.37
N ALA A 18 8.19 14.70 -11.54
CA ALA A 18 7.24 14.52 -12.64
C ALA A 18 7.24 13.09 -13.21
N MET A 19 8.38 12.40 -13.18
CA MET A 19 8.50 11.00 -13.59
C MET A 19 7.81 10.07 -12.58
N MET A 20 8.05 10.29 -11.29
CA MET A 20 7.40 9.61 -10.17
C MET A 20 5.88 9.71 -10.28
N ASN A 21 5.33 10.93 -10.37
CA ASN A 21 3.88 11.17 -10.46
C ASN A 21 3.23 10.45 -11.64
N LYS A 22 3.91 10.36 -12.79
CA LYS A 22 3.43 9.60 -13.95
C LYS A 22 3.41 8.10 -13.68
N VAL A 23 4.48 7.55 -13.10
CA VAL A 23 4.57 6.13 -12.76
C VAL A 23 3.51 5.77 -11.73
N ASP A 24 3.33 6.58 -10.69
CA ASP A 24 2.31 6.33 -9.67
C ASP A 24 0.91 6.32 -10.28
N SER A 25 0.62 7.24 -11.21
CA SER A 25 -0.66 7.25 -11.94
C SER A 25 -0.87 5.97 -12.76
N TYR A 26 0.14 5.51 -13.50
CA TYR A 26 0.04 4.27 -14.28
C TYR A 26 -0.02 3.01 -13.40
N MET A 27 0.64 3.02 -12.24
CA MET A 27 0.56 1.92 -11.29
C MET A 27 -0.82 1.83 -10.65
N ALA A 28 -1.45 2.96 -10.33
CA ALA A 28 -2.83 2.98 -9.85
C ALA A 28 -3.80 2.43 -10.91
N GLU A 29 -3.64 2.82 -12.18
CA GLU A 29 -4.46 2.31 -13.29
C GLU A 29 -4.24 0.80 -13.51
N PHE A 30 -2.99 0.35 -13.53
CA PHE A 30 -2.67 -1.07 -13.67
C PHE A 30 -3.19 -1.92 -12.51
N ALA A 31 -3.07 -1.43 -11.27
CA ALA A 31 -3.62 -2.07 -10.09
C ALA A 31 -5.14 -2.20 -10.20
N SER A 32 -5.85 -1.16 -10.67
CA SER A 32 -7.29 -1.21 -10.92
C SER A 32 -7.66 -2.28 -11.96
N TYR A 33 -6.96 -2.33 -13.10
CA TYR A 33 -7.22 -3.34 -14.14
C TYR A 33 -6.93 -4.78 -13.70
N THR A 34 -6.08 -4.98 -12.70
CA THR A 34 -5.68 -6.31 -12.22
C THR A 34 -6.31 -6.70 -10.89
N ALA A 35 -7.05 -5.79 -10.24
CA ALA A 35 -7.63 -5.99 -8.91
C ALA A 35 -8.60 -7.17 -8.83
N TYR A 36 -9.20 -7.58 -9.95
CA TYR A 36 -10.14 -8.71 -9.99
C TYR A 36 -9.45 -10.07 -9.81
N PHE A 37 -8.16 -10.18 -10.11
CA PHE A 37 -7.46 -11.47 -10.26
C PHE A 37 -7.48 -12.32 -8.99
N VAL A 38 -7.05 -11.75 -7.86
CA VAL A 38 -6.99 -12.47 -6.57
C VAL A 38 -8.39 -12.80 -6.03
N PRO A 39 -9.36 -11.86 -5.99
CA PRO A 39 -10.73 -12.15 -5.58
C PRO A 39 -11.40 -13.24 -6.41
N GLU A 40 -11.21 -13.25 -7.74
CA GLU A 40 -11.79 -14.29 -8.59
C GLU A 40 -11.22 -15.67 -8.27
N ILE A 41 -9.90 -15.78 -8.06
CA ILE A 41 -9.28 -17.05 -7.64
C ILE A 41 -9.88 -17.51 -6.30
N LEU A 42 -9.99 -16.62 -5.33
CA LEU A 42 -10.46 -16.96 -3.98
C LEU A 42 -11.94 -17.30 -3.92
N SER A 43 -12.72 -16.89 -4.92
CA SER A 43 -14.12 -17.29 -5.09
C SER A 43 -14.31 -18.75 -5.52
N LEU A 44 -13.28 -19.40 -6.06
CA LEU A 44 -13.33 -20.79 -6.52
C LEU A 44 -13.07 -21.77 -5.37
N ASP A 45 -13.44 -23.03 -5.59
CA ASP A 45 -13.14 -24.13 -4.67
C ASP A 45 -11.63 -24.45 -4.65
N ASP A 46 -11.08 -24.67 -3.45
CA ASP A 46 -9.64 -24.92 -3.25
C ASP A 46 -9.17 -26.21 -3.93
N GLU A 47 -10.01 -27.26 -3.90
CA GLU A 47 -9.69 -28.54 -4.52
C GLU A 47 -9.66 -28.41 -6.03
N LEU A 48 -10.58 -27.65 -6.61
CA LEU A 48 -10.59 -27.32 -8.04
C LEU A 48 -9.29 -26.62 -8.46
N ILE A 49 -8.87 -25.59 -7.73
CA ILE A 49 -7.63 -24.84 -8.03
C ILE A 49 -6.42 -25.77 -7.98
N ARG A 50 -6.29 -26.56 -6.92
CA ARG A 50 -5.19 -27.52 -6.73
C ARG A 50 -5.15 -28.55 -7.87
N ASN A 51 -6.31 -29.04 -8.30
CA ASN A 51 -6.41 -29.99 -9.41
C ASN A 51 -5.95 -29.37 -10.76
N ILE A 52 -6.33 -28.13 -11.05
CA ILE A 52 -5.92 -27.41 -12.26
C ILE A 52 -4.40 -27.20 -12.28
N ILE A 53 -3.81 -26.78 -11.15
CA ILE A 53 -2.37 -26.54 -11.04
C ILE A 53 -1.59 -27.85 -11.20
N ASN A 54 -2.02 -28.92 -10.52
CA ASN A 54 -1.35 -30.22 -10.59
C ASN A 54 -1.46 -30.87 -11.97
N GLY A 55 -2.57 -30.63 -12.68
CA GLY A 55 -2.83 -31.15 -14.02
C GLY A 55 -2.12 -30.40 -15.15
N ASN A 56 -1.49 -29.25 -14.90
CA ASN A 56 -0.85 -28.42 -15.92
C ASN A 56 0.61 -28.13 -15.60
N GLU A 57 1.53 -28.76 -16.35
CA GLU A 57 2.98 -28.60 -16.16
C GLU A 57 3.45 -27.14 -16.22
N LYS A 58 2.80 -26.30 -17.03
CA LYS A 58 3.15 -24.88 -17.15
C LYS A 58 2.73 -24.05 -15.92
N LEU A 59 1.75 -24.52 -15.16
CA LEU A 59 1.27 -23.85 -13.95
C LEU A 59 2.08 -24.22 -12.70
N LYS A 60 2.83 -25.34 -12.74
CA LYS A 60 3.66 -25.76 -11.60
C LYS A 60 4.67 -24.71 -11.16
N MET A 61 5.21 -23.93 -12.08
CA MET A 61 6.14 -22.84 -11.74
C MET A 61 5.49 -21.73 -10.88
N TYR A 62 4.16 -21.62 -10.89
CA TYR A 62 3.39 -20.65 -10.12
C TYR A 62 2.74 -21.27 -8.87
N ASN A 63 3.02 -22.53 -8.55
CA ASN A 63 2.37 -23.22 -7.44
C ASN A 63 2.53 -22.45 -6.12
N PHE A 64 3.73 -21.93 -5.85
CA PHE A 64 3.97 -21.11 -4.66
C PHE A 64 3.08 -19.85 -4.61
N MET A 65 2.92 -19.15 -5.74
CA MET A 65 2.06 -17.96 -5.83
C MET A 65 0.60 -18.31 -5.53
N PHE A 66 0.07 -19.39 -6.10
CA PHE A 66 -1.31 -19.81 -5.83
C PHE A 66 -1.51 -20.31 -4.40
N GLU A 67 -0.56 -21.04 -3.82
CA GLU A 67 -0.62 -21.43 -2.41
C GLU A 67 -0.60 -20.21 -1.49
N ASP A 68 0.15 -19.16 -1.83
CA ASP A 68 0.17 -17.93 -1.03
C ASP A 68 -1.16 -17.19 -1.10
N ILE A 69 -1.75 -17.08 -2.31
CA ILE A 69 -3.11 -16.55 -2.48
C ILE A 69 -4.10 -17.34 -1.63
N LEU A 70 -4.09 -18.68 -1.71
CA LEU A 70 -5.04 -19.53 -0.97
C LEU A 70 -4.93 -19.39 0.56
N LYS A 71 -3.75 -19.06 1.11
CA LYS A 71 -3.60 -18.77 2.55
C LYS A 71 -4.34 -17.51 2.98
N GLU A 72 -4.59 -16.58 2.08
CA GLU A 72 -5.35 -15.36 2.39
C GLU A 72 -6.86 -15.61 2.46
N LYS A 73 -7.36 -16.73 1.91
CA LYS A 73 -8.79 -17.04 1.87
C LYS A 73 -9.51 -16.93 3.23
N PRO A 74 -8.94 -17.40 4.37
CA PRO A 74 -9.56 -17.23 5.69
C PRO A 74 -9.63 -15.78 6.18
N HIS A 75 -8.88 -14.87 5.52
CA HIS A 75 -8.78 -13.45 5.85
C HIS A 75 -9.59 -12.56 4.90
N ILE A 76 -10.29 -13.15 3.92
CA ILE A 76 -11.21 -12.43 3.03
C ILE A 76 -12.64 -12.67 3.48
N LEU A 77 -13.38 -11.57 3.67
CA LEU A 77 -14.78 -11.60 4.05
C LEU A 77 -15.70 -11.81 2.84
N SER A 78 -17.02 -11.84 3.07
CA SER A 78 -17.96 -11.79 1.94
C SER A 78 -17.82 -10.47 1.18
N LYS A 79 -18.23 -10.46 -0.09
CA LYS A 79 -18.18 -9.24 -0.91
C LYS A 79 -18.87 -8.05 -0.22
N GLU A 80 -20.04 -8.26 0.38
CA GLU A 80 -20.79 -7.23 1.08
C GLU A 80 -20.04 -6.70 2.31
N GLN A 81 -19.29 -7.56 2.99
CA GLN A 81 -18.50 -7.20 4.16
C GLN A 81 -17.22 -6.44 3.77
N GLU A 82 -16.54 -6.85 2.70
CA GLU A 82 -15.40 -6.11 2.12
C GLU A 82 -15.82 -4.74 1.60
N GLU A 83 -16.97 -4.63 0.93
CA GLU A 83 -17.53 -3.34 0.50
C GLU A 83 -17.84 -2.43 1.70
N LEU A 84 -18.38 -3.00 2.78
CA LEU A 84 -18.62 -2.25 4.01
C LEU A 84 -17.31 -1.75 4.62
N LEU A 85 -16.30 -2.61 4.76
CA LEU A 85 -14.98 -2.21 5.27
C LEU A 85 -14.34 -1.12 4.40
N ALA A 86 -14.41 -1.25 3.08
CA ALA A 86 -13.92 -0.24 2.14
C ALA A 86 -14.69 1.09 2.29
N SER A 87 -15.99 1.05 2.56
CA SER A 87 -16.79 2.27 2.75
C SER A 87 -16.48 3.04 4.03
N VAL A 88 -15.89 2.38 5.04
CA VAL A 88 -15.52 3.01 6.32
C VAL A 88 -14.03 3.29 6.45
N SER A 89 -13.21 3.00 5.43
CA SER A 89 -11.75 3.16 5.48
C SER A 89 -11.31 4.58 5.84
N ASP A 90 -11.89 5.60 5.20
CA ASP A 90 -11.58 7.01 5.48
C ASP A 90 -11.84 7.38 6.95
N CYS A 91 -12.91 6.83 7.54
CA CYS A 91 -13.24 7.04 8.95
C CYS A 91 -12.24 6.35 9.88
N LEU A 92 -11.81 5.13 9.51
CA LEU A 92 -10.82 4.36 10.26
C LEU A 92 -9.41 4.97 10.17
N ASP A 93 -9.07 5.64 9.07
CA ASP A 93 -7.79 6.34 8.87
C ASP A 93 -7.73 7.74 9.50
N ALA A 94 -8.89 8.32 9.84
CA ALA A 94 -8.99 9.67 10.40
C ALA A 94 -8.12 9.90 11.65
N PRO A 95 -8.05 8.99 12.65
CA PRO A 95 -7.20 9.20 13.83
C PRO A 95 -5.72 9.37 13.51
N HIS A 96 -5.20 8.60 12.54
CA HIS A 96 -3.82 8.72 12.09
C HIS A 96 -3.57 10.09 11.43
N SER A 97 -4.48 10.50 10.53
CA SER A 97 -4.39 11.80 9.85
C SER A 97 -4.45 12.97 10.83
N ILE A 98 -5.35 12.92 11.82
CA ILE A 98 -5.48 13.94 12.87
C ILE A 98 -4.20 14.03 13.71
N HIS A 99 -3.66 12.89 14.16
CA HIS A 99 -2.41 12.86 14.91
C HIS A 99 -1.24 13.44 14.11
N ASN A 100 -1.13 13.08 12.82
CA ASN A 100 -0.09 13.58 11.93
C ASN A 100 -0.17 15.10 11.77
N MET A 101 -1.37 15.65 11.53
CA MET A 101 -1.58 17.10 11.45
C MET A 101 -1.23 17.80 12.75
N LEU A 102 -1.72 17.28 13.88
CA LEU A 102 -1.45 17.87 15.19
C LEU A 102 0.05 17.92 15.48
N THR A 103 0.76 16.81 15.29
CA THR A 103 2.17 16.68 15.69
C THR A 103 3.13 17.43 14.78
N ASN A 104 2.87 17.47 13.47
CA ASN A 104 3.80 18.03 12.50
C ASN A 104 3.45 19.44 12.00
N ALA A 105 2.22 19.91 12.18
CA ALA A 105 1.82 21.25 11.75
C ALA A 105 1.50 22.19 12.93
N ASP A 106 0.70 21.72 13.89
CA ASP A 106 0.10 22.58 14.91
C ASP A 106 0.91 22.62 16.22
N MET A 107 1.55 21.51 16.60
CA MET A 107 2.31 21.45 17.84
C MET A 107 3.51 22.40 17.80
N LYS A 108 3.65 23.20 18.86
CA LYS A 108 4.84 23.98 19.13
C LYS A 108 5.61 23.31 20.25
N PHE A 109 6.83 22.87 19.94
CA PHE A 109 7.70 22.31 20.95
C PHE A 109 8.31 23.41 21.82
N GLY A 110 8.77 23.02 23.00
CA GLY A 110 9.40 23.91 23.97
C GLY A 110 10.74 24.45 23.49
N TYR A 111 11.34 25.29 24.33
CA TYR A 111 12.66 25.86 24.07
C TYR A 111 13.74 25.06 24.79
N ILE A 112 14.88 24.89 24.12
CA ILE A 112 16.11 24.36 24.71
C ILE A 112 17.22 25.43 24.61
N VAL A 113 18.31 25.21 25.35
CA VAL A 113 19.54 25.98 25.19
C VAL A 113 20.47 25.17 24.28
N ASP A 114 20.93 25.78 23.19
CA ASP A 114 21.85 25.13 22.25
C ASP A 114 23.31 25.15 22.74
N GLU A 115 24.22 24.65 21.90
CA GLU A 115 25.65 24.57 22.22
C GLU A 115 26.35 25.94 22.34
N ASP A 116 25.77 26.98 21.75
CA ASP A 116 26.26 28.37 21.83
C ASP A 116 25.68 29.12 23.04
N GLY A 117 24.77 28.49 23.79
CA GLY A 117 24.09 29.08 24.95
C GLY A 117 22.83 29.88 24.60
N GLU A 118 22.38 29.82 23.34
CA GLU A 118 21.21 30.55 22.86
C GLU A 118 19.93 29.73 23.04
N LYS A 119 18.81 30.43 23.27
CA LYS A 119 17.51 29.79 23.52
C LYS A 119 16.79 29.54 22.20
N VAL A 120 16.82 28.30 21.71
CA VAL A 120 16.21 27.88 20.44
C VAL A 120 14.93 27.09 20.66
N GLN A 121 13.95 27.25 19.76
CA GLN A 121 12.72 26.48 19.78
C GLN A 121 12.95 25.12 19.11
N LEU A 122 12.50 24.04 19.75
CA LEU A 122 12.49 22.71 19.12
C LEU A 122 11.50 22.69 17.94
N THR A 123 11.88 22.01 16.87
CA THR A 123 11.08 21.80 15.66
C THR A 123 11.00 20.33 15.33
#